data_AF-A0A6C1RK25-F1
#
_entry.id   AF-A0A6C1RK25-F1
#
_cell.length_a   1.000
_cell.length_b   1.000
_cell.length_c   1.000
_cell.angle_alpha   90.00
_cell.angle_beta   90.00
_cell.angle_gamma   90.00
#
_symmetry.space_group_name_H-M   'P 1'
#
loop_
_entity.id
_entity.type
_entity.pdbx_description
1 polymer ?
#
loop_
_entity_poly.entity_id
_entity_poly.type
_entity_poly.pdbx_seq_one_letter_code
_entity_poly.pdbx_strand_id
1 'polypeptide(L)'
;IVFAGASQMVAVTMLQDPAVPVMLIIVTTALINLRHLLMGVSMAPHLRGAPRGMQAAAAFFMIDESYALAMNRMQRFGFDMRYYFTCGAVFFFGWSLLTGVGIAFGQLIADPFALPLDFIMPATFLVLVMPFLTNWPSILAGITAAVTAVLGALFLPGHWYIVIAAVVAAAVGAAAEGAGGAD
;
A
#
# COMPACT_ATOMS: atom_id res chain seq x y z
N ILE A 1 10.44 -4.27 12.87
CA ILE A 1 10.68 -4.35 11.41
C ILE A 1 9.34 -4.25 10.72
N VAL A 2 9.16 -3.26 9.85
CA VAL A 2 7.92 -3.06 9.08
C VAL A 2 8.08 -3.80 7.75
N PHE A 3 7.24 -4.79 7.49
CA PHE A 3 7.18 -5.47 6.20
C PHE A 3 6.14 -4.77 5.33
N ALA A 4 6.51 -3.59 4.78
CA ALA A 4 5.66 -2.85 3.86
C ALA A 4 6.52 -2.10 2.84
N GLY A 5 6.58 -2.63 1.61
CA GLY A 5 7.48 -2.15 0.54
C GLY A 5 7.33 -0.65 0.25
N ALA A 6 6.11 -0.13 0.23
CA ALA A 6 5.83 1.30 0.03
C ALA A 6 6.57 2.17 1.07
N SER A 7 6.45 1.81 2.35
CA SER A 7 7.08 2.57 3.43
C SER A 7 8.59 2.39 3.48
N GLN A 8 9.11 1.23 3.06
CA GLN A 8 10.54 1.00 2.94
C GLN A 8 11.16 1.89 1.86
N MET A 9 10.51 2.01 0.70
CA MET A 9 10.99 2.88 -0.38
C MET A 9 10.98 4.35 0.03
N VAL A 10 9.89 4.84 0.63
CA VAL A 10 9.81 6.22 1.14
C VAL A 10 10.82 6.47 2.26
N ALA A 11 11.02 5.50 3.16
CA ALA A 11 12.03 5.64 4.19
C ALA A 11 13.45 5.75 3.60
N VAL A 12 13.78 4.91 2.62
CA VAL A 12 15.09 4.94 1.94
C VAL A 12 15.30 6.27 1.22
N THR A 13 14.30 6.80 0.50
CA THR A 13 14.44 8.09 -0.19
C THR A 13 14.60 9.25 0.79
N MET A 14 13.87 9.26 1.91
CA MET A 14 14.02 10.29 2.94
C MET A 14 15.34 10.18 3.70
N LEU A 15 15.87 8.96 3.89
CA LEU A 15 17.17 8.73 4.53
C LEU A 15 18.36 9.19 3.67
N GLN A 16 18.18 9.39 2.36
CA GLN A 16 19.21 9.92 1.48
C GLN A 16 19.44 11.42 1.66
N ASP A 17 18.47 12.15 2.22
CA ASP A 17 18.59 13.58 2.51
C ASP A 17 19.02 13.79 3.98
N PRO A 18 20.27 14.24 4.24
CA PRO A 18 20.76 14.45 5.60
C PRO A 18 20.00 15.53 6.38
N ALA A 19 19.27 16.43 5.69
CA ALA A 19 18.50 17.49 6.32
C ALA A 19 17.16 16.99 6.89
N VAL A 20 16.72 15.78 6.51
CA VAL A 20 15.43 15.22 6.94
C VAL A 20 15.56 14.65 8.37
N PRO A 21 14.76 15.15 9.33
CA PRO A 21 14.77 14.60 10.69
C PRO A 21 14.24 13.16 10.71
N VAL A 22 14.90 12.27 11.46
CA VAL A 22 14.45 10.87 11.65
C VAL A 22 12.99 10.79 12.11
N MET A 23 12.55 11.74 12.93
CA MET A 23 11.16 11.80 13.39
C MET A 23 10.16 12.00 12.24
N LEU A 24 10.51 12.78 11.21
CA LEU A 24 9.65 12.97 10.05
C LEU A 24 9.52 11.67 9.25
N ILE A 25 10.59 10.87 9.17
CA ILE A 25 10.57 9.55 8.51
C ILE A 25 9.65 8.59 9.28
N ILE A 26 9.75 8.55 10.61
CA ILE A 26 8.88 7.73 11.47
C ILE A 26 7.42 8.14 11.29
N VAL A 27 7.11 9.44 11.36
CA VAL A 27 5.74 9.93 11.21
C VAL A 27 5.19 9.65 9.81
N THR A 28 5.97 9.91 8.76
CA THR A 28 5.56 9.66 7.37
C THR A 28 5.29 8.18 7.14
N THR A 29 6.21 7.31 7.56
CA THR A 29 6.04 5.86 7.41
C THR A 29 4.89 5.32 8.26
N ALA A 30 4.66 5.84 9.47
CA ALA A 30 3.51 5.49 10.28
C ALA A 30 2.19 5.94 9.63
N LEU A 31 2.16 7.17 9.08
CA LEU A 31 0.99 7.70 8.38
C LEU A 31 0.63 6.86 7.15
N ILE A 32 1.63 6.47 6.35
CA ILE A 32 1.41 5.59 5.18
C ILE A 32 0.88 4.22 5.63
N ASN A 33 1.37 3.71 6.76
CA ASN A 33 0.99 2.39 7.26
C ASN A 33 -0.33 2.37 8.05
N LEU A 34 -0.97 3.51 8.35
CA LEU A 34 -2.29 3.55 9.01
C LEU A 34 -3.33 2.66 8.33
N ARG A 35 -3.23 2.46 7.01
CA ARG A 35 -4.08 1.53 6.26
C ARG A 35 -4.05 0.09 6.78
N HIS A 36 -2.91 -0.37 7.29
CA HIS A 36 -2.78 -1.70 7.90
C HIS A 36 -3.58 -1.81 9.20
N LEU A 37 -3.81 -0.69 9.89
CA LEU A 37 -4.65 -0.64 11.08
C LEU A 37 -6.12 -0.89 10.69
N LEU A 38 -6.58 -0.23 9.62
CA LEU A 38 -7.92 -0.45 9.06
C LEU A 38 -8.11 -1.89 8.56
N MET A 39 -7.13 -2.44 7.83
CA MET A 39 -7.12 -3.84 7.38
C MET A 39 -7.11 -4.82 8.57
N GLY A 40 -6.36 -4.49 9.62
CA GLY A 40 -6.34 -5.28 10.84
C GLY A 40 -7.70 -5.33 11.53
N VAL A 41 -8.43 -4.22 11.57
CA VAL A 41 -9.79 -4.16 12.11
C VAL A 41 -10.75 -5.04 11.30
N SER A 42 -10.67 -5.05 9.97
CA SER A 42 -11.53 -5.90 9.12
C SER A 42 -11.17 -7.39 9.21
N MET A 43 -9.90 -7.73 9.40
CA MET A 43 -9.43 -9.11 9.61
C MET A 43 -9.69 -9.62 11.04
N ALA A 44 -9.75 -8.74 12.04
CA ALA A 44 -9.84 -9.13 13.45
C ALA A 44 -10.96 -10.14 13.78
N PRO A 45 -12.21 -10.00 13.26
CA PRO A 45 -13.27 -10.97 13.51
C PRO A 45 -12.93 -12.39 13.05
N HIS A 46 -12.17 -12.51 11.95
CA HIS A 46 -11.78 -13.79 11.33
C HIS A 46 -10.61 -14.46 12.07
N LEU A 47 -9.85 -13.69 12.86
CA LEU A 47 -8.68 -14.15 13.60
C LEU A 47 -8.95 -14.36 15.10
N ARG A 48 -10.13 -14.01 15.60
CA ARG A 48 -10.50 -14.08 17.03
C ARG A 48 -10.30 -15.45 17.67
N GLY A 49 -10.48 -16.53 16.91
CA GLY A 49 -10.30 -17.91 17.40
C GLY A 49 -8.85 -18.42 17.39
N ALA A 50 -7.92 -17.68 16.79
CA ALA A 50 -6.53 -18.12 16.66
C ALA A 50 -5.69 -17.75 17.89
N PRO A 51 -4.64 -18.51 18.25
CA PRO A 51 -3.72 -18.14 19.32
C PRO A 51 -3.04 -16.79 19.05
N ARG A 52 -2.68 -16.06 20.11
CA ARG A 52 -2.06 -14.73 20.01
C ARG A 52 -0.81 -14.70 19.13
N GLY A 53 -0.02 -15.77 19.12
CA GLY A 53 1.15 -15.90 18.23
C GLY A 53 0.77 -15.91 16.75
N MET A 54 -0.32 -16.60 16.38
CA MET A 54 -0.82 -16.61 15.01
C MET A 54 -1.46 -15.27 14.63
N GLN A 55 -2.11 -14.57 15.57
CA GLN A 55 -2.62 -13.22 15.32
C GLN A 55 -1.47 -12.23 15.07
N ALA A 56 -0.39 -12.31 15.85
CA ALA A 56 0.80 -11.49 15.65
C ALA A 56 1.51 -11.81 14.32
N ALA A 57 1.65 -13.09 13.98
CA ALA A 57 2.20 -13.51 12.68
C ALA A 57 1.32 -13.03 11.53
N ALA A 58 -0.01 -13.10 11.67
CA ALA A 58 -0.93 -12.63 10.65
C ALA A 58 -0.82 -11.12 10.42
N ALA A 59 -0.67 -10.35 11.51
CA ALA A 59 -0.39 -8.92 11.44
C ALA A 59 0.97 -8.60 10.79
N PHE A 60 1.99 -9.42 11.02
CA PHE A 60 3.31 -9.25 10.39
C PHE A 60 3.29 -9.48 8.87
N PHE A 61 2.56 -10.49 8.40
CA PHE A 61 2.41 -10.79 6.97
C PHE A 61 1.32 -9.96 6.27
N MET A 62 0.68 -9.03 6.99
CA MET A 62 -0.35 -8.18 6.43
C MET A 62 0.29 -7.10 5.56
N ILE A 63 0.13 -7.25 4.26
CA ILE A 63 0.46 -6.26 3.24
C ILE A 63 -0.75 -6.14 2.31
N ASP A 64 -0.78 -5.06 1.52
CA ASP A 64 -1.89 -4.77 0.61
C ASP A 64 -2.24 -5.98 -0.28
N GLU A 65 -1.22 -6.65 -0.82
CA GLU A 65 -1.39 -7.84 -1.68
C GLU A 65 -1.95 -9.06 -0.96
N SER A 66 -1.38 -9.42 0.19
CA SER A 66 -1.82 -10.60 0.95
C SER A 66 -3.23 -10.39 1.50
N TYR A 67 -3.56 -9.15 1.89
CA TYR A 67 -4.90 -8.74 2.30
C TYR A 67 -5.89 -8.82 1.15
N ALA A 68 -5.57 -8.24 -0.01
CA ALA A 68 -6.44 -8.24 -1.19
C ALA A 68 -6.74 -9.67 -1.68
N LEU A 69 -5.71 -10.51 -1.80
CA LEU A 69 -5.88 -11.92 -2.19
C LEU A 69 -6.74 -12.68 -1.17
N ALA A 70 -6.50 -12.48 0.12
CA ALA A 70 -7.26 -13.14 1.17
C ALA A 70 -8.72 -12.70 1.20
N MET A 71 -8.99 -11.41 1.03
CA MET A 71 -10.35 -10.86 0.95
C MET A 71 -11.09 -11.39 -0.28
N ASN A 72 -10.44 -11.43 -1.45
CA ASN A 72 -11.03 -11.97 -2.67
C ASN A 72 -11.38 -13.45 -2.53
N ARG A 73 -10.47 -14.26 -1.96
CA ARG A 73 -10.74 -15.66 -1.66
C ARG A 73 -11.88 -15.81 -0.64
N MET A 74 -11.88 -14.97 0.40
CA MET A 74 -12.89 -15.01 1.45
C MET A 74 -14.30 -14.77 0.90
N GLN A 75 -14.46 -13.83 -0.02
CA GLN A 75 -15.75 -13.58 -0.68
C GLN A 75 -16.26 -14.77 -1.51
N ARG A 76 -15.36 -15.59 -2.07
CA ARG A 76 -15.71 -16.71 -2.96
C ARG A 76 -15.81 -18.07 -2.25
N PHE A 77 -14.95 -18.31 -1.27
CA PHE A 77 -14.72 -19.63 -0.68
C PHE A 77 -14.63 -19.65 0.85
N GLY A 78 -14.76 -18.48 1.50
CA GLY A 78 -14.56 -18.34 2.94
C GLY A 78 -13.10 -18.13 3.35
N PHE A 79 -12.89 -17.73 4.60
CA PHE A 79 -11.56 -17.40 5.11
C PHE A 79 -10.72 -18.68 5.34
N ASP A 80 -9.51 -18.69 4.81
CA ASP A 80 -8.56 -19.79 4.94
C ASP A 80 -7.21 -19.26 5.45
N MET A 81 -6.91 -19.58 6.70
CA MET A 81 -5.68 -19.17 7.37
C MET A 81 -4.42 -19.69 6.67
N ARG A 82 -4.49 -20.91 6.10
CA ARG A 82 -3.33 -21.52 5.43
C ARG A 82 -3.02 -20.78 4.14
N TYR A 83 -4.07 -20.44 3.38
CA TYR A 83 -3.91 -19.62 2.18
C TYR A 83 -3.30 -18.25 2.51
N TYR A 84 -3.81 -17.57 3.53
CA TYR A 84 -3.29 -16.27 3.98
C TYR A 84 -1.79 -16.32 4.29
N PHE A 85 -1.36 -17.27 5.11
CA PHE A 85 0.06 -17.42 5.46
C PHE A 85 0.92 -17.87 4.29
N THR A 86 0.39 -18.68 3.38
CA THR A 86 1.13 -19.10 2.18
C THR A 86 1.39 -17.90 1.27
N CYS A 87 0.37 -17.07 1.01
CA CYS A 87 0.54 -15.81 0.28
C CYS A 87 1.56 -14.89 0.98
N GLY A 88 1.40 -14.69 2.29
CA GLY A 88 2.33 -13.87 3.08
C GLY A 88 3.78 -14.35 2.99
N ALA A 89 4.01 -15.66 3.12
CA ALA A 89 5.33 -16.25 3.00
C ALA A 89 5.93 -16.08 1.60
N VAL A 90 5.14 -16.35 0.54
CA VAL A 90 5.59 -16.17 -0.85
C VAL A 90 6.00 -14.73 -1.10
N PHE A 91 5.20 -13.75 -0.66
CA PHE A 91 5.56 -12.34 -0.79
C PHE A 91 6.79 -11.97 0.03
N PHE A 92 6.90 -12.46 1.27
CA PHE A 92 8.05 -12.15 2.13
C PHE A 92 9.37 -12.70 1.59
N PHE A 93 9.40 -13.98 1.23
CA PHE A 93 10.59 -14.61 0.68
C PHE A 93 10.89 -14.10 -0.74
N GLY A 94 9.86 -13.93 -1.57
CA GLY A 94 10.01 -13.35 -2.91
C GLY A 94 10.58 -11.94 -2.87
N TRP A 95 10.04 -11.08 -2.01
CA TRP A 95 10.53 -9.71 -1.80
C TRP A 95 11.99 -9.72 -1.33
N SER A 96 12.31 -10.52 -0.31
CA SER A 96 13.67 -10.57 0.25
C SER A 96 14.68 -11.11 -0.77
N LEU A 97 14.31 -12.15 -1.52
CA LEU A 97 15.17 -12.75 -2.54
C LEU A 97 15.40 -11.77 -3.69
N LEU A 98 14.34 -11.18 -4.24
CA LEU A 98 14.44 -10.22 -5.34
C LEU A 98 15.17 -8.94 -4.92
N THR A 99 15.01 -8.49 -3.68
CA THR A 99 15.79 -7.38 -3.13
C THR A 99 17.27 -7.73 -3.08
N GLY A 100 17.62 -8.93 -2.60
CA GLY A 100 19.00 -9.41 -2.58
C GLY A 100 19.61 -9.51 -3.99
N VAL A 101 18.85 -10.03 -4.95
CA VAL A 101 19.22 -10.06 -6.37
C VAL A 101 19.41 -8.63 -6.89
N GLY A 102 18.47 -7.72 -6.60
CA GLY A 102 18.57 -6.31 -6.99
C GLY A 102 19.81 -5.62 -6.44
N ILE A 103 20.21 -5.90 -5.20
CA ILE A 103 21.47 -5.38 -4.62
C ILE A 103 22.69 -5.92 -5.37
N ALA A 104 22.71 -7.22 -5.66
CA ALA A 104 23.83 -7.87 -6.34
C ALA A 104 24.00 -7.37 -7.79
N PHE A 105 22.90 -7.25 -8.53
CA PHE A 105 22.92 -6.79 -9.93
C PHE A 105 22.93 -5.26 -10.07
N GLY A 106 22.47 -4.52 -9.07
CA GLY A 106 22.48 -3.05 -9.10
C GLY A 106 23.87 -2.45 -9.23
N GLN A 107 24.91 -3.14 -8.73
CA GLN A 107 26.31 -2.72 -8.87
C GLN A 107 26.86 -2.86 -10.30
N LEU A 108 26.19 -3.63 -11.17
CA LEU A 108 26.57 -3.81 -12.57
C LEU A 108 25.99 -2.71 -13.48
N ILE A 109 25.04 -1.92 -12.97
CA ILE A 109 24.39 -0.85 -13.72
C ILE A 109 25.23 0.42 -13.56
N ALA A 110 25.96 0.80 -14.61
CA ALA A 110 26.84 1.97 -14.60
C ALA A 110 26.10 3.31 -14.48
N ASP A 111 24.89 3.39 -15.04
CA ASP A 111 23.99 4.54 -14.88
C ASP A 111 22.54 4.07 -14.63
N PRO A 112 22.11 3.99 -13.37
CA PRO A 112 20.74 3.65 -13.01
C PRO A 112 19.70 4.68 -13.47
N PHE A 113 20.09 5.94 -13.70
CA PHE A 113 19.19 7.02 -14.11
C PHE A 113 18.95 7.06 -15.63
N ALA A 114 19.77 6.36 -16.42
CA ALA A 114 19.52 6.13 -17.84
C ALA A 114 18.36 5.15 -18.08
N LEU A 115 17.98 4.37 -17.07
CA LEU A 115 16.85 3.44 -17.12
C LEU A 115 15.62 4.09 -16.46
N PRO A 116 14.40 3.86 -16.97
CA PRO A 116 13.15 4.37 -16.38
C PRO A 116 12.75 3.61 -15.10
N LEU A 117 13.70 3.33 -14.21
CA LEU A 117 13.51 2.58 -12.97
C LEU A 117 12.70 3.36 -11.94
N ASP A 118 12.78 4.69 -11.99
CA ASP A 118 12.00 5.64 -11.20
C ASP A 118 10.48 5.53 -11.47
N PHE A 119 10.09 5.17 -12.69
CA PHE A 119 8.69 4.98 -13.07
C PHE A 119 8.08 3.63 -12.65
N ILE A 120 8.91 2.61 -12.37
CA ILE A 120 8.43 1.25 -12.10
C ILE A 120 7.52 1.21 -10.86
N MET A 121 7.88 1.95 -9.80
CA MET A 121 7.09 1.93 -8.57
C MET A 121 5.69 2.55 -8.74
N PRO A 122 5.57 3.80 -9.24
CA PRO A 122 4.27 4.38 -9.57
C PRO A 122 3.44 3.51 -10.52
N ALA A 123 4.06 2.93 -11.55
CA ALA A 123 3.38 2.04 -12.49
C ALA A 123 2.82 0.79 -11.81
N THR A 124 3.59 0.19 -10.88
CA THR A 124 3.14 -0.99 -10.12
C THR A 124 1.90 -0.67 -9.28
N PHE A 125 1.90 0.45 -8.55
CA PHE A 125 0.72 0.86 -7.78
C PHE A 125 -0.48 1.15 -8.67
N LEU A 126 -0.28 1.73 -9.86
CA LEU A 126 -1.36 2.01 -10.79
C LEU A 126 -2.00 0.72 -11.30
N VAL A 127 -1.19 -0.30 -11.63
CA VAL A 127 -1.66 -1.63 -12.01
C VAL A 127 -2.41 -2.31 -10.86
N LEU A 128 -1.93 -2.17 -9.62
CA LEU A 128 -2.59 -2.74 -8.44
C LEU A 128 -3.95 -2.12 -8.13
N VAL A 129 -4.13 -0.83 -8.43
CA VAL A 129 -5.41 -0.14 -8.24
C VAL A 129 -6.43 -0.50 -9.32
N MET A 130 -5.98 -0.81 -10.54
CA MET A 130 -6.84 -1.13 -11.68
C MET A 130 -7.98 -2.13 -11.38
N PRO A 131 -7.76 -3.31 -10.73
CA PRO A 131 -8.83 -4.25 -10.43
C PRO A 131 -9.88 -3.75 -9.41
N PHE A 132 -9.61 -2.65 -8.69
CA PHE A 132 -10.56 -2.03 -7.77
C PHE A 132 -11.42 -0.94 -8.41
N LEU A 133 -11.06 -0.48 -9.61
CA LEU A 133 -11.78 0.58 -10.34
C LEU A 133 -12.90 0.01 -11.22
N THR A 134 -13.76 -0.84 -10.65
CA THR A 134 -14.81 -1.55 -11.41
C THR A 134 -16.13 -0.79 -11.45
N ASN A 135 -16.38 0.09 -10.48
CA ASN A 135 -17.68 0.72 -10.26
C ASN A 135 -17.56 2.24 -10.44
N TRP A 136 -18.65 2.91 -10.82
CA TRP A 136 -18.64 4.36 -11.02
C TRP A 136 -18.12 5.16 -9.81
N PRO A 137 -18.53 4.85 -8.55
CA PRO A 137 -17.97 5.54 -7.38
C PRO A 137 -16.47 5.32 -7.19
N SER A 138 -15.97 4.11 -7.45
CA SER A 138 -14.54 3.78 -7.33
C SER A 138 -13.68 4.52 -8.39
N ILE A 139 -14.19 4.62 -9.62
CA ILE A 139 -13.55 5.36 -10.71
C ILE A 139 -13.51 6.85 -10.36
N LEU A 140 -14.63 7.39 -9.88
CA LEU A 140 -14.72 8.80 -9.48
C LEU A 140 -13.71 9.12 -8.38
N ALA A 141 -13.65 8.28 -7.33
CA ALA A 141 -12.68 8.38 -6.25
C ALA A 141 -11.24 8.38 -6.79
N GLY A 142 -10.92 7.45 -7.69
CA GLY A 142 -9.59 7.37 -8.33
C GLY A 142 -9.21 8.61 -9.12
N ILE A 143 -10.14 9.17 -9.92
CA ILE A 143 -9.91 10.41 -10.67
C ILE A 143 -9.70 11.58 -9.71
N THR A 144 -10.53 11.73 -8.67
CA THR A 144 -10.32 12.79 -7.67
C THR A 144 -8.99 12.64 -6.95
N ALA A 145 -8.56 11.43 -6.61
CA ALA A 145 -7.25 11.20 -6.00
C ALA A 145 -6.14 11.68 -6.94
N ALA A 146 -6.18 11.31 -8.22
CA ALA A 146 -5.18 11.70 -9.21
C ALA A 146 -5.12 13.22 -9.39
N VAL A 147 -6.27 13.87 -9.61
CA VAL A 147 -6.34 15.33 -9.81
C VAL A 147 -5.85 16.08 -8.58
N THR A 148 -6.33 15.69 -7.39
CA THR A 148 -5.97 16.37 -6.13
C THR A 148 -4.49 16.17 -5.80
N ALA A 149 -3.93 14.99 -6.06
CA ALA A 149 -2.52 14.73 -5.85
C ALA A 149 -1.63 15.54 -6.81
N VAL A 150 -1.98 15.62 -8.09
CA VAL A 150 -1.22 16.39 -9.10
C VAL A 150 -1.27 17.87 -8.79
N LEU A 151 -2.46 18.42 -8.55
CA LEU A 151 -2.60 19.84 -8.20
C LEU A 151 -1.89 20.14 -6.87
N GLY A 152 -2.04 19.26 -5.88
CA GLY A 152 -1.36 19.45 -4.60
C GLY A 152 0.16 19.40 -4.73
N ALA A 153 0.72 18.52 -5.55
CA ALA A 153 2.16 18.48 -5.79
C ALA A 153 2.70 19.75 -6.47
N LEU A 154 1.87 20.44 -7.27
CA LEU A 154 2.26 21.67 -7.95
C LEU A 154 2.15 22.92 -7.06
N PHE A 155 1.15 22.97 -6.18
CA PHE A 155 0.79 24.20 -5.46
C PHE A 155 1.07 24.17 -3.95
N LEU A 156 1.24 22.99 -3.33
CA LEU A 156 1.48 22.87 -1.89
C LEU A 156 2.95 22.56 -1.59
N PRO A 157 3.56 23.24 -0.60
CA PRO A 157 4.88 22.87 -0.13
C PRO A 157 4.82 21.56 0.66
N GLY A 158 5.80 20.68 0.42
CA GLY A 158 5.93 19.38 1.10
C GLY A 158 5.00 18.29 0.56
N HIS A 159 4.79 17.24 1.35
CA HIS A 159 4.08 16.02 0.92
C HIS A 159 2.62 15.92 1.40
N TRP A 160 2.04 17.03 1.87
CA TRP A 160 0.66 17.09 2.38
C TRP A 160 -0.39 16.71 1.33
N TYR A 161 -0.07 16.88 0.06
CA TYR A 161 -0.95 16.51 -1.06
C TYR A 161 -1.36 15.04 -1.03
N ILE A 162 -0.54 14.13 -0.47
CA ILE A 162 -0.87 12.70 -0.36
C ILE A 162 -2.07 12.51 0.58
N VAL A 163 -2.05 13.16 1.75
CA VAL A 163 -3.11 13.07 2.75
C VAL A 163 -4.38 13.76 2.25
N ILE A 164 -4.24 14.95 1.66
CA ILE A 164 -5.37 15.70 1.12
C ILE A 164 -6.05 14.92 -0.01
N ALA A 165 -5.27 14.37 -0.96
CA ALA A 165 -5.82 13.56 -2.04
C ALA A 165 -6.56 12.33 -1.52
N ALA A 166 -6.02 11.64 -0.53
CA ALA A 166 -6.68 10.47 0.08
C ALA A 166 -8.01 10.84 0.74
N VAL A 167 -8.05 11.91 1.55
CA VAL A 167 -9.26 12.34 2.27
C VAL A 167 -10.34 12.81 1.29
N VAL A 168 -9.97 13.63 0.30
CA VAL A 168 -10.91 14.15 -0.71
C VAL A 168 -11.46 13.02 -1.56
N ALA A 169 -10.60 12.11 -2.03
CA ALA A 169 -11.02 10.96 -2.84
C ALA A 169 -11.96 10.03 -2.06
N ALA A 170 -11.67 9.74 -0.79
CA ALA A 170 -12.52 8.91 0.06
C ALA A 170 -13.89 9.56 0.30
N ALA A 171 -13.93 10.87 0.56
CA ALA A 171 -15.19 11.59 0.75
C ALA A 171 -16.05 11.59 -0.52
N VAL A 172 -15.45 11.82 -1.69
CA VAL A 172 -16.13 11.81 -2.98
C VAL A 172 -16.62 10.41 -3.36
N GLY A 173 -15.79 9.39 -3.14
CA GLY A 173 -16.17 7.98 -3.34
C GLY A 173 -17.37 7.58 -2.48
N ALA A 174 -17.34 7.91 -1.19
CA ALA A 174 -18.42 7.61 -0.27
C ALA A 174 -19.73 8.36 -0.62
N ALA A 175 -19.63 9.62 -1.03
CA ALA A 175 -20.79 10.39 -1.47
C ALA A 175 -21.40 9.81 -2.76
N ALA A 176 -20.57 9.34 -3.70
CA ALA A 176 -21.02 8.72 -4.94
C ALA A 176 -21.66 7.33 -4.71
N GLU A 177 -21.15 6.53 -3.77
CA GLU A 177 -21.81 5.29 -3.34
C GLU A 177 -23.16 5.56 -2.68
N GLY A 178 -23.23 6.56 -1.79
CA GLY A 178 -24.47 6.94 -1.10
C GLY A 178 -25.55 7.49 -2.04
N ALA A 179 -25.16 8.17 -3.12
CA ALA A 179 -26.08 8.67 -4.14
C ALA A 179 -26.60 7.57 -5.08
N GLY A 180 -25.83 6.50 -5.29
CA GLY A 180 -26.23 5.37 -6.16
C GLY A 180 -27.03 4.27 -5.46
N GLY A 181 -27.13 4.29 -4.13
CA GLY A 181 -27.96 3.36 -3.34
C GLY A 181 -29.34 3.92 -2.97
N ALA A 182 -29.73 5.08 -3.52
CA ALA A 182 -31.00 5.75 -3.26
C ALA A 182 -32.09 5.47 -4.32
N ASP A 183 -31.81 4.56 -5.27
CA ASP A 183 -32.73 4.06 -6.31
C ASP A 183 -33.05 2.57 -6.08
#